data_AF-A0A7C2STN3-F1
#
_entry.id   AF-A0A7C2STN3-F1
#
_cell.length_a   1.000
_cell.length_b   1.000
_cell.length_c   1.000
_cell.angle_alpha   90.00
_cell.angle_beta   90.00
_cell.angle_gamma   90.00
#
_symmetry.space_group_name_H-M   'P 1'
#
loop_
_entity.id
_entity.type
_entity.pdbx_description
1 polymer ?
#
loop_
_entity_poly.entity_id
_entity_poly.type
_entity_poly.pdbx_seq_one_letter_code
_entity_poly.pdbx_strand_id
1 'polypeptide(L)'
;MFYLLLLIGALVFIYPFYWMVMASLAPENEISILTLLPSSVSINSYVQMVDKIPIGRSLINSLIVASSVTAGVLIFGSMIGYALSRLEFKGRNTIFYIIIFTMTLP
;
A
#
# COMPACT_ATOMS: atom_id res chain seq x y z
N MET A 1 30.07 -1.55 -12.95
CA MET A 1 29.29 -0.34 -13.32
C MET A 1 27.80 -0.51 -13.02
N PHE A 2 27.09 -1.48 -13.63
CA PHE A 2 25.64 -1.68 -13.41
C PHE A 2 25.21 -1.90 -11.96
N TYR A 3 25.97 -2.70 -11.19
CA TYR A 3 25.68 -2.89 -9.75
C TYR A 3 25.78 -1.61 -8.93
N LEU A 4 26.66 -0.69 -9.31
CA LEU A 4 26.85 0.59 -8.64
C LEU A 4 25.64 1.50 -8.89
N LEU A 5 25.10 1.45 -10.11
CA LEU A 5 23.90 2.17 -10.53
C LEU A 5 22.64 1.62 -9.81
N LEU A 6 22.53 0.30 -9.70
CA LEU A 6 21.48 -0.36 -8.90
C LEU A 6 21.57 0.00 -7.41
N LEU A 7 22.78 0.07 -6.86
CA LEU A 7 22.99 0.42 -5.45
C LEU A 7 22.57 1.86 -5.17
N ILE A 8 22.92 2.81 -6.05
CA ILE A 8 22.47 4.20 -5.95
C ILE A 8 20.94 4.27 -6.01
N GLY A 9 20.32 3.57 -6.97
CA GLY A 9 18.86 3.49 -7.07
C GLY A 9 18.23 2.98 -5.78
N ALA A 10 18.73 1.86 -5.25
CA ALA A 10 18.24 1.30 -3.99
C ALA A 10 18.35 2.27 -2.80
N LEU A 11 19.45 3.02 -2.69
CA LEU A 11 19.63 4.03 -1.64
C LEU A 11 18.62 5.18 -1.77
N VAL A 12 18.30 5.62 -2.98
CA VAL A 12 17.28 6.65 -3.21
C VAL A 12 15.89 6.15 -2.80
N PHE A 13 15.55 4.90 -3.12
CA PHE A 13 14.26 4.31 -2.74
C PHE A 13 14.13 4.03 -1.24
N ILE A 14 15.22 3.64 -0.56
CA ILE A 14 15.18 3.32 0.88
C ILE A 14 15.18 4.58 1.76
N TYR A 15 15.73 5.69 1.27
CA TYR A 15 15.84 6.95 1.99
C TYR A 15 14.51 7.44 2.65
N PRO A 16 13.36 7.51 1.95
CA PRO A 16 12.11 7.94 2.58
C PRO A 16 11.64 6.99 3.69
N PHE A 17 11.88 5.67 3.57
CA PHE A 17 11.54 4.71 4.61
C PHE A 17 12.45 4.85 5.83
N TYR A 18 13.74 5.07 5.60
CA TYR A 18 14.68 5.38 6.67
C TYR A 18 14.25 6.62 7.45
N TRP A 19 13.91 7.69 6.74
CA TRP A 19 13.40 8.91 7.36
C TRP A 19 12.10 8.69 8.13
N MET A 20 11.15 7.92 7.58
CA MET A 20 9.90 7.58 8.26
C MET A 20 10.12 6.87 9.60
N VAL A 21 11.07 5.93 9.67
CA VAL A 21 11.41 5.20 10.90
C VAL A 21 12.11 6.11 11.92
N MET A 22 13.03 6.96 11.47
CA MET A 22 13.72 7.89 12.36
C MET A 22 12.76 8.95 12.92
N ALA A 23 11.88 9.49 12.09
CA ALA A 23 10.86 10.45 12.50
C ALA A 23 9.83 9.82 13.45
N SER A 24 9.45 8.54 13.27
CA SER A 24 8.50 7.88 14.17
C SER A 24 9.08 7.58 15.56
N LEU A 25 10.41 7.50 15.67
CA LEU A 25 11.14 7.31 16.92
C LEU A 25 11.66 8.63 17.53
N ALA A 26 11.52 9.75 16.84
CA ALA A 26 11.93 11.05 17.33
C ALA A 26 10.96 11.56 18.41
N PRO A 27 11.44 12.28 19.44
CA PRO A 27 10.56 12.94 20.39
C PRO A 27 9.79 14.10 19.71
N GLU A 28 8.60 14.42 20.20
CA GLU A 28 7.65 15.34 19.53
C GLU A 28 8.22 16.73 19.22
N ASN A 29 9.14 17.21 20.04
CA ASN A 29 9.83 18.49 19.89
C ASN A 29 10.85 18.52 18.73
N GLU A 30 11.20 17.36 18.17
CA GLU A 30 12.19 17.23 17.08
C GLU A 30 11.56 16.89 15.72
N ILE A 31 10.23 16.73 15.64
CA ILE A 31 9.54 16.29 14.40
C ILE A 31 9.55 17.38 13.30
N SER A 32 9.79 18.65 13.66
CA SER A 32 9.74 19.78 12.72
C SER A 32 10.99 19.94 11.84
N ILE A 33 12.07 19.23 12.17
CA ILE A 33 13.33 19.27 11.40
C ILE A 33 13.41 17.94 10.66
N LEU A 34 14.10 17.91 9.52
CA LEU A 34 14.37 16.68 8.78
C LEU A 34 15.19 15.71 9.66
N THR A 35 14.53 14.97 10.55
CA THR A 35 15.19 14.16 11.58
C THR A 35 15.76 12.90 10.94
N LEU A 36 16.96 13.05 10.38
CA LEU A 36 17.77 11.94 9.85
C LEU A 36 18.35 11.10 10.99
N LEU A 37 18.66 11.72 12.12
CA LEU A 37 19.09 11.05 13.34
C LEU A 37 18.47 11.80 14.53
N PRO A 38 17.57 11.18 15.32
CA PRO A 38 16.99 11.83 16.49
C PRO A 38 18.02 11.94 17.61
N SER A 39 17.92 12.98 18.45
CA SER A 39 18.84 13.17 19.59
C SER A 39 18.68 12.09 20.65
N SER A 40 17.47 11.53 20.74
CA SER A 40 17.12 10.41 21.62
C SER A 40 16.02 9.57 20.97
N VAL A 41 16.02 8.26 21.24
CA VAL A 41 14.96 7.36 20.77
C VAL A 41 13.80 7.40 21.77
N SER A 42 12.61 7.76 21.30
CA SER A 42 11.38 7.83 22.08
C SER A 42 10.30 6.92 21.50
N ILE A 43 9.68 6.11 22.36
CA ILE A 43 8.55 5.24 22.00
C ILE A 43 7.21 5.88 22.41
N ASN A 44 7.24 7.07 23.04
CA ASN A 44 6.04 7.74 23.55
C ASN A 44 4.99 8.00 22.46
N SER A 45 5.42 8.29 21.23
CA SER A 45 4.55 8.46 20.07
C SER A 45 3.70 7.21 19.81
N TYR A 46 4.27 6.01 19.97
CA TYR A 46 3.55 4.74 19.81
C TYR A 46 2.59 4.47 20.96
N VAL A 47 2.99 4.75 22.21
CA VAL A 47 2.11 4.60 23.39
C VAL A 47 0.88 5.50 23.25
N GLN A 48 1.10 6.78 22.95
CA GLN A 48 0.01 7.73 22.74
C GLN A 48 -0.89 7.34 21.56
N MET A 49 -0.33 6.78 20.49
CA MET A 49 -1.09 6.32 19.33
C MET A 49 -2.01 5.14 19.70
N VAL A 50 -1.51 4.18 20.48
CA VAL A 50 -2.30 3.03 20.95
C VAL A 50 -3.42 3.47 21.90
N ASP A 51 -3.18 4.47 22.74
CA ASP A 51 -4.17 4.99 23.68
C ASP A 51 -5.25 5.85 22.99
N LYS A 52 -4.87 6.63 21.96
CA LYS A 52 -5.79 7.55 21.25
C LYS A 52 -6.57 6.86 20.13
N ILE A 53 -6.00 5.83 19.50
CA ILE A 53 -6.57 5.21 18.29
C ILE A 53 -6.71 3.70 18.53
N PRO A 54 -7.87 3.10 18.22
CA PRO A 54 -8.04 1.64 18.28
C PRO A 54 -7.32 0.96 17.10
N ILE A 55 -5.98 0.96 17.10
CA ILE A 55 -5.14 0.44 16.02
C ILE A 55 -5.44 -1.03 15.77
N GLY A 56 -5.59 -1.84 16.82
CA GLY A 56 -5.88 -3.27 16.68
C GLY A 56 -7.18 -3.53 15.93
N ARG A 57 -8.25 -2.78 16.24
CA ARG A 57 -9.53 -2.88 15.50
C ARG A 57 -9.37 -2.38 14.07
N SER A 58 -8.64 -1.30 13.87
CA SER A 58 -8.39 -0.74 12.54
C SER A 58 -7.64 -1.74 11.64
N LEU A 59 -6.61 -2.40 12.18
CA LEU A 59 -5.84 -3.42 11.47
C LEU A 59 -6.70 -4.64 11.12
N ILE A 60 -7.54 -5.12 12.05
CA ILE A 60 -8.48 -6.23 11.79
C ILE A 60 -9.49 -5.84 10.72
N ASN A 61 -10.06 -4.64 10.78
CA ASN A 61 -11.00 -4.15 9.77
C ASN A 61 -10.33 -4.09 8.38
N SER A 62 -9.12 -3.54 8.29
CA SER A 62 -8.35 -3.51 7.03
C SER A 62 -8.04 -4.91 6.52
N LEU A 63 -7.68 -5.85 7.40
CA LEU A 63 -7.42 -7.24 7.03
C LEU A 63 -8.68 -7.93 6.48
N ILE A 64 -9.83 -7.75 7.15
CA ILE A 64 -11.11 -8.31 6.71
C ILE A 64 -11.50 -7.73 5.36
N VAL A 65 -11.41 -6.41 5.19
CA VAL A 65 -11.75 -5.75 3.92
C VAL A 65 -10.81 -6.20 2.80
N ALA A 66 -9.49 -6.14 3.02
CA ALA A 66 -8.51 -6.51 2.01
C ALA A 66 -8.66 -7.97 1.57
N SER A 67 -8.82 -8.90 2.52
CA SER A 67 -9.01 -10.33 2.22
C SER A 67 -10.33 -10.61 1.52
N SER A 68 -11.43 -10.00 1.99
CA SER A 68 -12.77 -10.19 1.41
C SER A 68 -12.84 -9.65 -0.02
N VAL A 69 -12.28 -8.46 -0.25
CA VAL A 69 -12.20 -7.86 -1.59
C VAL A 69 -11.31 -8.70 -2.50
N THR A 70 -10.13 -9.12 -2.03
CA THR A 70 -9.22 -9.97 -2.82
C THR A 70 -9.89 -11.29 -3.21
N ALA A 71 -10.57 -11.96 -2.28
CA ALA A 71 -11.29 -13.20 -2.55
C ALA A 71 -12.42 -12.97 -3.57
N GLY A 72 -13.21 -11.90 -3.41
CA GLY A 72 -14.25 -11.53 -4.36
C GLY A 72 -13.69 -11.26 -5.76
N VAL A 73 -12.62 -10.46 -5.86
CA VAL A 73 -11.95 -10.15 -7.13
C VAL A 73 -11.39 -11.41 -7.78
N LEU A 74 -10.80 -12.34 -7.03
CA LEU A 74 -10.31 -13.61 -7.58
C LEU A 74 -11.45 -14.47 -8.11
N ILE A 75 -12.54 -14.62 -7.35
CA ILE A 75 -13.70 -15.42 -7.74
C ILE A 75 -14.34 -14.85 -9.01
N PHE A 76 -14.78 -13.60 -8.96
CA PHE A 76 -15.48 -12.98 -10.10
C PHE A 76 -14.54 -12.68 -11.27
N GLY A 77 -13.33 -12.21 -10.99
CA GLY A 77 -12.34 -11.88 -12.01
C GLY A 77 -11.87 -13.10 -12.79
N SER A 78 -11.66 -14.25 -12.13
CA SER A 78 -11.30 -15.48 -12.84
C SER A 78 -12.45 -16.01 -13.71
N MET A 79 -13.69 -15.97 -13.23
CA MET A 79 -14.88 -16.34 -14.02
C MET A 79 -15.06 -15.46 -15.26
N ILE A 80 -14.98 -14.13 -15.09
CA ILE A 80 -15.10 -13.18 -16.19
C ILE A 80 -13.93 -13.33 -17.17
N GLY A 81 -12.71 -13.47 -16.66
CA GLY A 81 -11.52 -13.69 -17.48
C GLY A 81 -11.60 -14.97 -18.30
N TYR A 82 -12.12 -16.05 -17.73
CA TYR A 82 -12.38 -17.29 -18.46
C TYR A 82 -13.45 -17.11 -19.54
N ALA A 83 -14.60 -16.51 -19.19
CA ALA A 83 -15.69 -16.26 -20.13
C ALA A 83 -15.25 -15.39 -21.32
N LEU A 84 -14.51 -14.30 -21.06
CA LEU A 84 -14.02 -13.40 -22.10
C LEU A 84 -12.87 -13.99 -22.93
N SER A 85 -12.15 -15.01 -22.46
CA SER A 85 -11.03 -15.60 -23.19
C SER A 85 -11.38 -16.86 -23.96
N ARG A 86 -12.32 -17.68 -23.45
CA ARG A 86 -12.65 -19.00 -24.01
C ARG A 86 -14.05 -19.11 -24.61
N LEU A 87 -15.01 -18.28 -24.21
CA LEU A 87 -16.38 -18.36 -24.74
C LEU A 87 -16.61 -17.32 -25.84
N GLU A 88 -17.25 -17.75 -26.92
CA GLU A 88 -17.72 -16.87 -27.99
C GLU A 88 -19.22 -16.60 -27.82
N PHE A 89 -19.55 -15.38 -27.38
CA PHE A 89 -20.94 -14.95 -27.18
C PHE A 89 -21.16 -13.52 -27.70
N LYS A 90 -22.40 -13.23 -28.09
CA LYS A 90 -22.79 -11.91 -28.62
C LYS A 90 -22.73 -10.86 -27.49
N GLY A 91 -21.89 -9.82 -27.67
CA GLY A 91 -21.70 -8.74 -26.68
C GLY A 91 -20.37 -8.79 -25.90
N ARG A 92 -19.54 -9.81 -26.11
CA ARG A 92 -18.21 -9.98 -25.49
C ARG A 92 -17.33 -8.72 -25.57
N ASN A 93 -17.22 -8.12 -26.75
CA ASN A 93 -16.36 -6.94 -26.96
C ASN A 93 -16.88 -5.70 -26.21
N THR A 94 -18.19 -5.52 -26.13
CA THR A 94 -18.79 -4.41 -25.37
C THR A 94 -18.45 -4.52 -23.89
N ILE A 95 -18.60 -5.71 -23.30
CA ILE A 95 -18.24 -5.97 -21.90
C ILE A 95 -16.75 -5.71 -21.68
N PHE A 96 -15.90 -6.20 -22.58
CA PHE A 96 -14.45 -5.98 -22.50
C PHE A 96 -14.10 -4.49 -22.49
N TYR A 97 -14.68 -3.69 -23.39
CA TYR A 97 -14.41 -2.25 -23.43
C TYR A 97 -14.95 -1.51 -22.20
N ILE A 98 -16.11 -1.91 -21.66
CA ILE A 98 -16.62 -1.34 -20.40
C ILE A 98 -15.65 -1.58 -19.25
N ILE A 99 -15.10 -2.80 -19.12
CA ILE A 99 -14.13 -3.12 -18.07
C ILE A 99 -12.89 -2.22 -18.19
N ILE A 100 -12.30 -2.11 -19.38
CA ILE A 100 -11.15 -1.24 -19.62
C ILE A 100 -11.48 0.22 -19.31
N PHE A 101 -12.67 0.67 -19.70
CA PHE A 101 -13.14 2.03 -19.40
C PHE A 101 -13.22 2.29 -17.89
N THR A 102 -13.73 1.34 -17.09
CA THR A 102 -13.76 1.48 -15.62
C THR A 102 -12.37 1.49 -14.97
N MET A 103 -11.35 0.90 -15.59
CA MET A 103 -9.98 0.93 -15.07
C MET A 103 -9.22 2.21 -15.47
N THR A 104 -9.70 2.94 -16.48
CA THR A 104 -9.02 4.10 -17.07
C THR A 104 -9.68 5.43 -16.71
N LEU A 105 -10.97 5.42 -16.41
CA LEU A 105 -11.65 6.58 -15.81
C LEU A 105 -11.13 6.80 -14.38
N PRO A 106 -10.69 8.02 -14.05
CA PRO A 106 -10.31 8.39 -12.69
C PRO A 106 -11.51 8.45 -11.73
#